data_AF-A0A316EKS3-F1
#
_entry.id   AF-A0A316EKS3-F1
#
_cell.length_a   1.000
_cell.length_b   1.000
_cell.length_c   1.000
_cell.angle_alpha   90.00
_cell.angle_beta   90.00
_cell.angle_gamma   90.00
#
_symmetry.space_group_name_H-M   'P 1'
#
loop_
_entity.id
_entity.type
_entity.pdbx_description
1 polymer ?
#
loop_
_entity_poly.entity_id
_entity_poly.type
_entity_poly.pdbx_seq_one_letter_code
_entity_poly.pdbx_strand_id
1 'polypeptide(L)'
;MSPGDRVLPRLHLLLLRVAGWTSDDVVCLLRARLAEGRLSEVARSLLGAVLADRIPIRPEDAGLLARMLPEVPEIALLAGAVPANGALRPAHMFAPVLAPARTPPTVLDLSATDTVSRADRAAREALGQVTHPLGLWRSWRSTAGGRDVPVYLVHTGADAASLPGAADWVQGELARAGVTDPQVEVWGPGVGLPPYQRLALGRSALLWAAEPARPVTVARVFDSWDPVAGGRFDAGHPLLGAGDEMARVLDYLRQGRVLTTTAVTEPDVFDPGAGGMIPMTFRTDGTWIWTDAVIHYLNAYALSPDEDLLTHIRERDHVFTEPSPVAEHRAMVALTAPSP
;
A
#
# COMPACT_ATOMS: atom_id res chain seq x y z
N MET A 1 -19.99 -5.77 23.47
CA MET A 1 -19.12 -4.65 23.03
C MET A 1 -19.58 -3.39 23.75
N SER A 2 -18.71 -2.85 24.60
CA SER A 2 -18.89 -1.55 25.25
C SER A 2 -18.89 -0.43 24.20
N PRO A 3 -19.53 0.73 24.45
CA PRO A 3 -19.36 1.93 23.64
C PRO A 3 -17.88 2.31 23.43
N GLY A 4 -17.02 2.04 24.42
CA GLY A 4 -15.57 2.25 24.33
C GLY A 4 -14.88 1.39 23.25
N ASP A 5 -15.32 0.15 23.07
CA ASP A 5 -14.77 -0.79 22.06
C ASP A 5 -14.99 -0.28 20.62
N ARG A 6 -15.97 0.61 20.41
CA ARG A 6 -16.25 1.25 19.11
C ARG A 6 -15.48 2.56 18.91
N VAL A 7 -14.99 3.18 19.97
CA VAL A 7 -14.30 4.48 19.94
C VAL A 7 -12.81 4.30 19.70
N LEU A 8 -12.19 3.33 20.37
CA LEU A 8 -10.75 3.08 20.27
C LEU A 8 -10.28 2.83 18.83
N PRO A 9 -10.92 1.94 18.03
CA PRO A 9 -10.54 1.76 16.62
C PRO A 9 -10.71 3.04 15.78
N ARG A 10 -11.70 3.88 16.09
CA ARG A 10 -11.93 5.12 15.36
C ARG A 10 -10.89 6.18 15.69
N LEU A 11 -10.45 6.28 16.93
CA LEU A 11 -9.34 7.14 17.33
C LEU A 11 -8.02 6.66 16.72
N HIS A 12 -7.82 5.35 16.60
CA HIS A 12 -6.68 4.78 15.87
C HIS A 12 -6.66 5.25 14.41
N LEU A 13 -7.80 5.16 13.72
CA LEU A 13 -7.94 5.65 12.35
C LEU A 13 -7.70 7.17 12.23
N LEU A 14 -8.16 7.95 13.20
CA LEU A 14 -7.89 9.39 13.25
C LEU A 14 -6.40 9.67 13.47
N LEU A 15 -5.72 8.92 14.34
CA LEU A 15 -4.27 9.02 14.51
C LEU A 15 -3.51 8.70 13.23
N LEU A 16 -3.91 7.66 12.48
CA LEU A 16 -3.32 7.38 11.15
C LEU A 16 -3.50 8.59 10.20
N ARG A 17 -4.62 9.30 10.25
CA ARG A 17 -4.88 10.48 9.39
C ARG A 17 -4.12 11.72 9.83
N VAL A 18 -3.83 11.85 11.13
CA VAL A 18 -3.06 12.95 11.72
C VAL A 18 -1.55 12.73 11.60
N ALA A 19 -1.10 11.48 11.46
CA ALA A 19 0.29 11.15 11.23
C ALA A 19 0.86 11.91 10.00
N GLY A 20 2.03 12.52 10.18
CA GLY A 20 2.67 13.39 9.20
C GLY A 20 2.18 14.84 9.19
N TRP A 21 1.08 15.19 9.84
CA TRP A 21 0.65 16.59 9.93
C TRP A 21 1.20 17.30 11.16
N THR A 22 1.25 16.59 12.28
CA THR A 22 1.80 17.09 13.55
C THR A 22 3.15 16.42 13.85
N SER A 23 3.80 16.83 14.92
CA SER A 23 5.13 16.35 15.27
C SER A 23 5.16 14.86 15.67
N ASP A 24 6.29 14.20 15.41
CA ASP A 24 6.46 12.76 15.64
C ASP A 24 6.32 12.36 17.11
N ASP A 25 6.80 13.19 18.03
CA ASP A 25 6.71 12.99 19.48
C ASP A 25 5.24 12.99 19.95
N VAL A 26 4.44 13.91 19.42
CA VAL A 26 2.99 13.97 19.69
C VAL A 26 2.30 12.71 19.17
N VAL A 27 2.56 12.31 17.92
CA VAL A 27 1.97 11.08 17.35
C VAL A 27 2.37 9.84 18.15
N CYS A 28 3.66 9.71 18.48
CA CYS A 28 4.21 8.60 19.26
C CYS A 28 3.55 8.52 20.64
N LEU A 29 3.45 9.65 21.35
CA LEU A 29 2.81 9.75 22.66
C LEU A 29 1.32 9.39 22.61
N LEU A 30 0.59 9.84 21.58
CA LEU A 30 -0.84 9.58 21.48
C LEU A 30 -1.16 8.11 21.16
N ARG A 31 -0.29 7.42 20.42
CA ARG A 31 -0.42 5.97 20.21
C ARG A 31 -0.23 5.19 21.51
N ALA A 32 0.76 5.54 22.32
CA ALA A 32 0.97 4.93 23.63
C ALA A 32 -0.25 5.14 24.56
N ARG A 33 -0.73 6.39 24.66
CA ARG A 33 -1.93 6.71 25.45
C ARG A 33 -3.20 6.01 24.93
N LEU A 34 -3.32 5.82 23.62
CA LEU A 34 -4.45 5.10 23.04
C LEU A 34 -4.41 3.61 23.40
N ALA A 35 -3.22 2.99 23.39
CA ALA A 35 -3.02 1.61 23.83
C ALA A 35 -3.34 1.42 25.33
N GLU A 36 -3.02 2.42 26.16
CA GLU A 36 -3.40 2.48 27.59
C GLU A 36 -4.91 2.71 27.83
N GLY A 37 -5.71 2.94 26.77
CA GLY A 37 -7.14 3.21 26.89
C GLY A 37 -7.49 4.62 27.38
N ARG A 38 -6.56 5.58 27.32
CA ARG A 38 -6.76 6.98 27.77
C ARG A 38 -7.51 7.82 26.74
N LEU A 39 -8.69 7.36 26.34
CA LEU A 39 -9.42 7.84 25.16
C LEU A 39 -9.72 9.35 25.20
N SER A 40 -10.17 9.88 26.34
CA SER A 40 -10.52 11.30 26.48
C SER A 40 -9.30 12.22 26.39
N GLU A 41 -8.14 11.77 26.88
CA GLU A 41 -6.89 12.52 26.74
C GLU A 41 -6.41 12.53 25.30
N VAL A 42 -6.46 11.38 24.63
CA VAL A 42 -6.14 11.27 23.20
C VAL A 42 -7.03 12.18 22.38
N ALA A 43 -8.35 12.16 22.60
CA ALA A 43 -9.29 13.02 21.90
C ALA A 43 -8.99 14.51 22.11
N ARG A 44 -8.68 14.93 23.35
CA ARG A 44 -8.36 16.34 23.64
C ARG A 44 -7.07 16.79 22.97
N SER A 45 -6.03 15.96 22.99
CA SER A 45 -4.77 16.26 22.31
C SER A 45 -4.92 16.27 20.79
N LEU A 46 -5.72 15.36 20.22
CA LEU A 46 -6.04 15.37 18.79
C LEU A 46 -6.78 16.64 18.39
N LEU A 47 -7.76 17.09 19.18
CA LEU A 47 -8.43 18.37 18.95
C LEU A 47 -7.42 19.53 18.95
N GLY A 48 -6.54 19.57 19.95
CA GLY A 48 -5.47 20.58 20.02
C GLY A 48 -4.57 20.58 18.78
N ALA A 49 -4.08 19.41 18.36
CA ALA A 49 -3.23 19.26 17.18
C ALA A 49 -3.96 19.69 15.89
N VAL A 50 -5.22 19.26 15.73
CA VAL A 50 -6.05 19.64 14.57
C VAL A 50 -6.19 21.15 14.46
N LEU A 51 -6.44 21.83 15.57
CA LEU A 51 -6.61 23.29 15.58
C LEU A 51 -5.28 24.03 15.40
N ALA A 52 -4.23 23.61 16.11
CA ALA A 52 -2.92 24.27 16.09
C ALA A 52 -2.23 24.14 14.73
N ASP A 53 -2.21 22.93 14.16
CA ASP A 53 -1.52 22.63 12.89
C ASP A 53 -2.46 22.79 11.68
N ARG A 54 -3.72 23.22 11.92
CA ARG A 54 -4.79 23.37 10.90
C ARG A 54 -4.96 22.12 10.05
N ILE A 55 -4.94 20.96 10.69
CA ILE A 55 -5.00 19.65 10.04
C ILE A 55 -6.38 19.48 9.39
N PRO A 56 -6.45 19.13 8.10
CA PRO A 56 -7.73 18.83 7.46
C PRO A 56 -8.44 17.69 8.16
N ILE A 57 -9.71 17.88 8.53
CA ILE A 57 -10.50 16.89 9.26
C ILE A 57 -11.72 16.46 8.44
N ARG A 58 -12.11 15.19 8.59
CA ARG A 58 -13.32 14.67 7.96
C ARG A 58 -14.53 14.88 8.86
N PRO A 59 -15.75 15.05 8.31
CA PRO A 59 -16.96 15.21 9.11
C PRO A 59 -17.17 14.09 10.14
N GLU A 60 -16.86 12.83 9.78
CA GLU A 60 -17.01 11.70 10.70
C GLU A 60 -16.05 11.73 11.90
N ASP A 61 -14.87 12.33 11.72
CA ASP A 61 -13.83 12.47 12.74
C ASP A 61 -14.12 13.67 13.64
N ALA A 62 -14.53 14.79 13.05
CA ALA A 62 -15.01 15.96 13.79
C ALA A 62 -16.21 15.58 14.67
N GLY A 63 -17.17 14.82 14.12
CA GLY A 63 -18.29 14.29 14.88
C GLY A 63 -17.89 13.29 15.96
N LEU A 64 -16.80 12.53 15.78
CA LEU A 64 -16.25 11.67 16.83
C LEU A 64 -15.71 12.51 17.99
N LEU A 65 -14.84 13.48 17.71
CA LEU A 65 -14.29 14.38 18.72
C LEU A 65 -15.41 15.13 19.47
N ALA A 66 -16.44 15.60 18.75
CA ALA A 66 -17.55 16.32 19.35
C ALA A 66 -18.38 15.48 20.32
N ARG A 67 -18.62 14.21 20.00
CA ARG A 67 -19.28 13.28 20.93
C ARG A 67 -18.43 12.95 22.14
N MET A 68 -17.10 12.93 21.99
CA MET A 68 -16.18 12.60 23.07
C MET A 68 -15.90 13.77 24.01
N LEU A 69 -16.01 15.00 23.51
CA LEU A 69 -15.62 16.23 24.20
C LEU A 69 -16.76 17.28 24.20
N PRO A 70 -17.99 16.95 24.60
CA PRO A 70 -19.13 17.86 24.50
C PRO A 70 -18.94 19.14 25.34
N GLU A 71 -18.21 19.05 26.44
CA GLU A 71 -17.97 20.16 27.38
C GLU A 71 -16.70 20.99 27.06
N VAL A 72 -16.00 20.68 25.96
CA VAL A 72 -14.75 21.37 25.59
C VAL A 72 -15.08 22.50 24.62
N PRO A 73 -14.93 23.79 24.99
CA PRO A 73 -15.36 24.92 24.16
C PRO A 73 -14.70 24.96 22.77
N GLU A 74 -13.43 24.52 22.68
CA GLU A 74 -12.65 24.48 21.45
C GLU A 74 -13.28 23.57 20.39
N ILE A 75 -14.19 22.67 20.76
CA ILE A 75 -14.90 21.83 19.81
C ILE A 75 -15.72 22.64 18.80
N ALA A 76 -16.24 23.80 19.22
CA ALA A 76 -17.00 24.68 18.35
C ALA A 76 -16.14 25.24 17.20
N LEU A 77 -14.82 25.31 17.39
CA LEU A 77 -13.89 25.80 16.38
C LEU A 77 -13.74 24.82 15.21
N LEU A 78 -14.09 23.54 15.38
CA LEU A 78 -14.08 22.56 14.28
C LEU A 78 -15.07 22.89 13.17
N ALA A 79 -16.11 23.70 13.43
CA ALA A 79 -17.04 24.15 12.41
C ALA A 79 -16.35 24.97 11.30
N GLY A 80 -15.22 25.62 11.61
CA GLY A 80 -14.38 26.34 10.65
C GLY A 80 -13.13 25.57 10.21
N ALA A 81 -13.00 24.29 10.55
CA ALA A 81 -11.82 23.51 10.21
C ALA A 81 -11.73 23.24 8.70
N VAL A 82 -10.50 23.07 8.22
CA VAL A 82 -10.25 22.77 6.81
C VAL A 82 -10.83 21.38 6.48
N PRO A 83 -11.66 21.25 5.44
CA PRO A 83 -12.22 19.94 5.08
C PRO A 83 -11.14 19.04 4.47
N ALA A 84 -11.11 17.78 4.89
CA ALA A 84 -10.23 16.75 4.33
C ALA A 84 -10.72 16.24 2.96
N ASN A 85 -10.62 17.10 1.93
CA ASN A 85 -10.96 16.78 0.54
C ASN A 85 -9.79 16.19 -0.28
N GLY A 86 -8.61 16.05 0.33
CA GLY A 86 -7.41 15.48 -0.31
C GLY A 86 -6.53 16.46 -1.09
N ALA A 87 -6.91 17.76 -1.15
CA ALA A 87 -6.14 18.80 -1.84
C ALA A 87 -4.84 19.16 -1.09
N LEU A 88 -4.88 19.17 0.25
CA LEU A 88 -3.71 19.40 1.08
C LEU A 88 -3.13 18.05 1.55
N ARG A 89 -1.79 17.97 1.58
CA ARG A 89 -1.04 16.82 2.08
C ARG A 89 0.23 17.30 2.78
N PRO A 90 0.74 16.59 3.79
CA PRO A 90 2.05 16.87 4.34
C PRO A 90 3.13 16.79 3.27
N ALA A 91 4.05 17.76 3.27
CA ALA A 91 5.14 17.84 2.31
C ALA A 91 6.31 16.90 2.69
N HIS A 92 6.04 15.59 2.70
CA HIS A 92 7.03 14.57 2.95
C HIS A 92 7.39 13.82 1.68
N MET A 93 8.67 13.45 1.57
CA MET A 93 9.16 12.49 0.60
C MET A 93 9.39 11.15 1.29
N PHE A 94 9.18 10.06 0.56
CA PHE A 94 9.39 8.71 1.06
C PHE A 94 10.34 7.94 0.15
N ALA A 95 11.21 7.13 0.74
CA ALA A 95 12.17 6.30 0.02
C ALA A 95 12.41 4.96 0.73
N PRO A 96 12.68 3.87 0.00
CA PRO A 96 12.94 2.57 0.61
C PRO A 96 14.32 2.47 1.30
N VAL A 97 15.24 3.41 0.98
CA VAL A 97 16.63 3.47 1.48
C VAL A 97 17.02 4.91 1.85
N LEU A 98 17.93 5.06 2.83
CA LEU A 98 18.63 6.31 3.13
C LEU A 98 19.77 6.53 2.12
N ALA A 99 20.00 7.78 1.71
CA ALA A 99 21.18 8.24 0.96
C ALA A 99 21.22 7.90 -0.56
N PRO A 100 22.03 8.62 -1.36
CA PRO A 100 21.66 9.05 -2.70
C PRO A 100 22.02 7.99 -3.74
N ALA A 101 21.16 6.99 -3.90
CA ALA A 101 21.12 6.30 -5.18
C ALA A 101 20.76 7.34 -6.26
N ARG A 102 21.55 7.42 -7.35
CA ARG A 102 21.23 8.29 -8.51
C ARG A 102 19.82 8.02 -9.05
N THR A 103 19.36 6.78 -8.89
CA THR A 103 18.00 6.34 -9.21
C THR A 103 17.59 5.33 -8.14
N PRO A 104 17.02 5.78 -7.01
CA PRO A 104 16.61 4.85 -5.96
C PRO A 104 15.48 3.94 -6.49
N PRO A 105 15.45 2.66 -6.09
CA PRO A 105 14.37 1.77 -6.43
C PRO A 105 13.04 2.32 -5.89
N THR A 106 11.93 2.02 -6.57
CA THR A 106 10.59 2.44 -6.10
C THR A 106 10.26 1.75 -4.79
N VAL A 107 10.46 0.43 -4.74
CA VAL A 107 10.28 -0.43 -3.56
C VAL A 107 11.38 -1.49 -3.54
N LEU A 108 11.60 -2.11 -2.38
CA LEU A 108 12.57 -3.20 -2.21
C LEU A 108 11.96 -4.37 -1.43
N ASP A 109 12.42 -5.59 -1.71
CA ASP A 109 12.20 -6.75 -0.83
C ASP A 109 13.51 -7.07 -0.11
N LEU A 110 13.54 -6.83 1.20
CA LEU A 110 14.65 -7.18 2.10
C LEU A 110 14.26 -8.33 3.04
N SER A 111 13.11 -8.98 2.82
CA SER A 111 12.57 -10.00 3.73
C SER A 111 13.46 -11.24 3.86
N ALA A 112 14.27 -11.53 2.83
CA ALA A 112 15.26 -12.61 2.84
C ALA A 112 16.66 -12.18 3.32
N THR A 113 16.86 -10.89 3.62
CA THR A 113 18.18 -10.35 4.01
C THR A 113 18.41 -10.46 5.51
N ASP A 114 19.52 -11.06 5.92
CA ASP A 114 19.96 -11.15 7.32
C ASP A 114 20.66 -9.87 7.81
N THR A 115 21.31 -9.14 6.91
CA THR A 115 22.03 -7.90 7.21
C THR A 115 21.06 -6.72 7.25
N VAL A 116 20.42 -6.51 8.40
CA VAL A 116 19.53 -5.36 8.64
C VAL A 116 20.02 -4.49 9.79
N SER A 117 19.54 -3.24 9.83
CA SER A 117 19.88 -2.31 10.92
C SER A 117 19.38 -2.82 12.27
N ARG A 118 19.94 -2.29 13.37
CA ARG A 118 19.47 -2.61 14.74
C ARG A 118 17.97 -2.32 14.91
N ALA A 119 17.49 -1.22 14.34
CA ALA A 119 16.09 -0.84 14.40
C ALA A 119 15.18 -1.80 13.60
N ASP A 120 15.59 -2.17 12.39
CA ASP A 120 14.84 -3.14 11.58
C ASP A 120 14.77 -4.52 12.24
N ARG A 121 15.86 -4.95 12.87
CA ARG A 121 15.89 -6.20 13.64
C ARG A 121 14.92 -6.15 14.80
N ALA A 122 14.92 -5.08 15.59
CA ALA A 122 13.98 -4.91 16.69
C ALA A 122 12.52 -4.90 16.21
N ALA A 123 12.22 -4.23 15.09
CA ALA A 123 10.89 -4.26 14.50
C ALA A 123 10.46 -5.67 14.06
N ARG A 124 11.37 -6.46 13.45
CA ARG A 124 11.10 -7.86 13.08
C ARG A 124 10.83 -8.74 14.29
N GLU A 125 11.67 -8.63 15.32
CA GLU A 125 11.53 -9.41 16.56
C GLU A 125 10.23 -9.06 17.30
N ALA A 126 9.85 -7.78 17.30
CA ALA A 126 8.61 -7.31 17.92
C ALA A 126 7.34 -7.96 17.34
N LEU A 127 7.37 -8.42 16.08
CA LEU A 127 6.23 -9.11 15.45
C LEU A 127 5.84 -10.40 16.18
N GLY A 128 6.76 -11.01 16.95
CA GLY A 128 6.45 -12.21 17.74
C GLY A 128 5.37 -12.00 18.81
N GLN A 129 5.05 -10.75 19.16
CA GLN A 129 3.95 -10.39 20.07
C GLN A 129 2.77 -9.71 19.37
N VAL A 130 2.87 -9.44 18.06
CA VAL A 130 1.77 -8.89 17.28
C VAL A 130 0.83 -10.04 16.91
N THR A 131 -0.46 -9.91 17.21
CA THR A 131 -1.46 -10.91 16.81
C THR A 131 -1.54 -10.99 15.28
N HIS A 132 -1.40 -12.19 14.71
CA HIS A 132 -1.52 -12.48 13.27
C HIS A 132 -0.82 -11.44 12.36
N PRO A 133 0.51 -11.24 12.48
CA PRO A 133 1.23 -10.30 11.64
C PRO A 133 1.28 -10.86 10.21
N LEU A 134 1.01 -10.02 9.22
CA LEU A 134 0.96 -10.40 7.80
C LEU A 134 2.16 -9.83 7.02
N GLY A 135 2.61 -8.62 7.38
CA GLY A 135 3.79 -8.01 6.77
C GLY A 135 4.31 -6.82 7.57
N LEU A 136 5.61 -6.56 7.42
CA LEU A 136 6.32 -5.43 8.00
C LEU A 136 7.14 -4.75 6.92
N TRP A 137 6.97 -3.44 6.77
CA TRP A 137 7.74 -2.60 5.87
C TRP A 137 8.38 -1.44 6.60
N ARG A 138 9.40 -0.85 5.98
CA ARG A 138 10.05 0.37 6.45
C ARG A 138 10.28 1.32 5.28
N SER A 139 9.83 2.55 5.46
CA SER A 139 10.08 3.66 4.55
C SER A 139 10.84 4.76 5.29
N TRP A 140 11.73 5.45 4.60
CA TRP A 140 12.42 6.62 5.12
C TRP A 140 11.65 7.86 4.69
N ARG A 141 11.20 8.63 5.68
CA ARG A 141 10.50 9.88 5.46
C ARG A 141 11.48 11.04 5.59
N SER A 142 11.58 11.85 4.55
CA SER A 142 12.36 13.08 4.53
C SER A 142 11.42 14.29 4.53
N THR A 143 11.75 15.28 5.36
CA THR A 143 11.07 16.58 5.42
C THR A 143 12.09 17.67 5.15
N ALA A 144 11.72 18.71 4.39
CA ALA A 144 12.63 19.82 4.10
C ALA A 144 13.21 20.42 5.39
N GLY A 145 14.54 20.45 5.51
CA GLY A 145 15.25 20.95 6.70
C GLY A 145 15.20 20.05 7.94
N GLY A 146 14.56 18.88 7.87
CA GLY A 146 14.49 17.90 8.94
C GLY A 146 15.47 16.74 8.78
N ARG A 147 15.55 15.89 9.82
CA ARG A 147 16.22 14.59 9.74
C ARG A 147 15.34 13.56 9.03
N ASP A 148 15.96 12.57 8.41
CA ASP A 148 15.23 11.40 7.91
C ASP A 148 14.71 10.56 9.08
N VAL A 149 13.45 10.14 8.99
CA VAL A 149 12.75 9.37 10.02
C VAL A 149 12.30 8.03 9.44
N PRO A 150 12.63 6.89 10.06
CA PRO A 150 12.08 5.61 9.63
C PRO A 150 10.62 5.49 10.06
N VAL A 151 9.74 5.23 9.09
CA VAL A 151 8.33 4.92 9.28
C VAL A 151 8.15 3.44 9.04
N TYR A 152 7.75 2.72 10.09
CA TYR A 152 7.45 1.30 10.03
C TYR A 152 5.96 1.10 9.77
N LEU A 153 5.63 0.18 8.89
CA LEU A 153 4.27 -0.14 8.48
C LEU A 153 4.02 -1.62 8.82
N VAL A 154 2.99 -1.90 9.61
CA VAL A 154 2.63 -3.27 10.05
C VAL A 154 1.23 -3.60 9.56
N HIS A 155 1.14 -4.62 8.70
CA HIS A 155 -0.13 -5.23 8.33
C HIS A 155 -0.38 -6.43 9.25
N THR A 156 -1.57 -6.51 9.82
CA THR A 156 -1.99 -7.62 10.68
C THR A 156 -3.41 -8.06 10.33
N GLY A 157 -3.73 -9.34 10.51
CA GLY A 157 -5.10 -9.86 10.44
C GLY A 157 -5.86 -9.79 11.76
N ALA A 158 -5.33 -9.10 12.77
CA ALA A 158 -5.98 -8.90 14.06
C ALA A 158 -7.23 -8.01 13.95
N ASP A 159 -8.09 -8.09 14.96
CA ASP A 159 -9.24 -7.20 15.08
C ASP A 159 -8.80 -5.73 15.25
N ALA A 160 -9.70 -4.82 14.91
CA ALA A 160 -9.40 -3.39 14.93
C ALA A 160 -9.12 -2.82 16.33
N ALA A 161 -9.54 -3.49 17.41
CA ALA A 161 -9.28 -3.06 18.78
C ALA A 161 -7.87 -3.42 19.26
N SER A 162 -7.24 -4.42 18.64
CA SER A 162 -5.85 -4.81 18.91
C SER A 162 -4.80 -3.89 18.26
N LEU A 163 -5.18 -3.07 17.28
CA LEU A 163 -4.23 -2.27 16.48
C LEU A 163 -3.43 -1.24 17.30
N PRO A 164 -4.02 -0.46 18.24
CA PRO A 164 -3.25 0.49 19.04
C PRO A 164 -2.20 -0.19 19.92
N GLY A 165 -2.53 -1.35 20.51
CA GLY A 165 -1.59 -2.13 21.32
C GLY A 165 -0.40 -2.62 20.51
N ALA A 166 -0.64 -3.10 19.28
CA ALA A 166 0.45 -3.47 18.37
C ALA A 166 1.32 -2.27 17.96
N ALA A 167 0.72 -1.10 17.73
CA ALA A 167 1.46 0.11 17.40
C ALA A 167 2.38 0.55 18.55
N ASP A 168 1.84 0.62 19.77
CA ASP A 168 2.59 0.96 20.98
C ASP A 168 3.71 -0.05 21.27
N TRP A 169 3.42 -1.34 21.16
CA TRP A 169 4.40 -2.40 21.38
C TRP A 169 5.63 -2.25 20.47
N VAL A 170 5.41 -2.15 19.16
CA VAL A 170 6.50 -2.01 18.18
C VAL A 170 7.23 -0.66 18.37
N GLN A 171 6.52 0.41 18.74
CA GLN A 171 7.17 1.69 19.10
C GLN A 171 8.10 1.53 20.30
N GLY A 172 7.67 0.82 21.34
CA GLY A 172 8.49 0.55 22.52
C GLY A 172 9.77 -0.20 22.18
N GLU A 173 9.70 -1.23 21.34
CA GLU A 173 10.88 -1.99 20.90
C GLU A 173 11.83 -1.14 20.04
N LEU A 174 11.30 -0.32 19.14
CA LEU A 174 12.09 0.62 18.35
C LEU A 174 12.78 1.68 19.22
N ALA A 175 12.10 2.20 20.24
CA ALA A 175 12.67 3.15 21.19
C ALA A 175 13.83 2.52 21.97
N ARG A 176 13.69 1.27 22.44
CA ARG A 176 14.78 0.51 23.09
C ARG A 176 15.94 0.23 22.13
N ALA A 177 15.68 0.14 20.84
CA ALA A 177 16.69 0.03 19.80
C ALA A 177 17.38 1.38 19.46
N GLY A 178 16.94 2.48 20.06
CA GLY A 178 17.54 3.81 19.90
C GLY A 178 16.85 4.72 18.88
N VAL A 179 15.67 4.35 18.38
CA VAL A 179 14.88 5.23 17.49
C VAL A 179 14.17 6.28 18.34
N THR A 180 14.41 7.55 18.04
CA THR A 180 13.72 8.68 18.70
C THR A 180 12.33 8.87 18.07
N ASP A 181 11.30 9.02 18.91
CA ASP A 181 9.89 9.17 18.52
C ASP A 181 9.46 8.19 17.41
N PRO A 182 9.53 6.86 17.63
CA PRO A 182 9.32 5.87 16.59
C PRO A 182 7.96 6.00 15.91
N GLN A 183 7.93 5.96 14.58
CA GLN A 183 6.71 6.03 13.80
C GLN A 183 6.29 4.64 13.35
N VAL A 184 5.18 4.13 13.88
CA VAL A 184 4.63 2.80 13.56
C VAL A 184 3.17 2.93 13.12
N GLU A 185 2.93 2.58 11.86
CA GLU A 185 1.63 2.62 11.21
C GLU A 185 1.05 1.21 11.15
N VAL A 186 0.05 0.91 11.97
CA VAL A 186 -0.57 -0.43 12.03
C VAL A 186 -1.95 -0.40 11.40
N TRP A 187 -2.23 -1.35 10.49
CA TRP A 187 -3.57 -1.55 9.94
C TRP A 187 -3.91 -3.03 9.81
N GLY A 188 -5.21 -3.30 9.68
CA GLY A 188 -5.74 -4.64 9.49
C GLY A 188 -7.02 -4.66 8.67
N PRO A 189 -7.82 -5.74 8.75
CA PRO A 189 -8.98 -5.93 7.90
C PRO A 189 -9.98 -4.77 7.96
N GLY A 190 -10.46 -4.32 6.80
CA GLY A 190 -11.43 -3.24 6.68
C GLY A 190 -10.87 -1.82 6.91
N VAL A 191 -9.58 -1.68 7.24
CA VAL A 191 -8.93 -0.37 7.40
C VAL A 191 -8.32 0.08 6.07
N GLY A 192 -8.97 1.05 5.42
CA GLY A 192 -8.38 1.73 4.27
C GLY A 192 -7.24 2.67 4.71
N LEU A 193 -6.01 2.38 4.28
CA LEU A 193 -4.83 3.19 4.60
C LEU A 193 -5.02 4.64 4.13
N PRO A 194 -4.78 5.66 4.98
CA PRO A 194 -4.78 7.05 4.54
C PRO A 194 -3.65 7.35 3.53
N PRO A 195 -3.73 8.49 2.79
CA PRO A 195 -2.76 8.82 1.74
C PRO A 195 -1.29 8.80 2.19
N TYR A 196 -1.01 9.25 3.42
CA TYR A 196 0.34 9.25 3.99
C TYR A 196 0.93 7.82 4.04
N GLN A 197 0.20 6.87 4.62
CA GLN A 197 0.63 5.48 4.75
C GLN A 197 0.70 4.79 3.39
N ARG A 198 -0.21 5.09 2.45
CA ARG A 198 -0.12 4.54 1.08
C ARG A 198 1.13 5.02 0.35
N LEU A 199 1.48 6.30 0.48
CA LEU A 199 2.72 6.86 -0.09
C LEU A 199 3.95 6.24 0.55
N ALA A 200 3.96 6.08 1.87
CA ALA A 200 5.04 5.43 2.59
C ALA A 200 5.21 3.96 2.15
N LEU A 201 4.10 3.19 2.08
CA LEU A 201 4.10 1.80 1.64
C LEU A 201 4.61 1.65 0.21
N GLY A 202 4.12 2.50 -0.72
CA GLY A 202 4.54 2.52 -2.12
C GLY A 202 5.99 2.97 -2.34
N ARG A 203 6.69 3.39 -1.28
CA ARG A 203 8.10 3.79 -1.27
C ARG A 203 8.84 3.16 -0.09
N SER A 204 8.63 1.85 0.11
CA SER A 204 9.14 1.13 1.26
C SER A 204 10.01 -0.07 0.87
N ALA A 205 10.76 -0.56 1.86
CA ALA A 205 11.36 -1.87 1.83
C ALA A 205 10.50 -2.84 2.66
N LEU A 206 10.12 -3.98 2.08
CA LEU A 206 9.53 -5.10 2.81
C LEU A 206 10.62 -5.71 3.69
N LEU A 207 10.41 -5.73 5.00
CA LEU A 207 11.35 -6.28 5.98
C LEU A 207 10.97 -7.69 6.40
N TRP A 208 9.70 -8.04 6.41
CA TRP A 208 9.23 -9.37 6.80
C TRP A 208 7.84 -9.62 6.24
N ALA A 209 7.53 -10.87 5.92
CA ALA A 209 6.22 -11.31 5.48
C ALA A 209 5.87 -12.67 6.08
N ALA A 210 4.60 -12.88 6.43
CA ALA A 210 4.09 -14.18 6.87
C ALA A 210 4.04 -15.17 5.71
N GLU A 211 3.68 -14.69 4.52
CA GLU A 211 3.63 -15.49 3.30
C GLU A 211 5.04 -15.71 2.72
N PRO A 212 5.37 -16.94 2.29
CA PRO A 212 6.66 -17.23 1.68
C PRO A 212 6.83 -16.44 0.38
N ALA A 213 8.08 -16.09 0.07
CA ALA A 213 8.39 -15.49 -1.22
C ALA A 213 8.04 -16.47 -2.35
N ARG A 214 7.29 -15.98 -3.34
CA ARG A 214 6.97 -16.71 -4.57
C ARG A 214 7.53 -15.93 -5.76
N PRO A 215 8.02 -16.62 -6.80
CA PRO A 215 8.39 -15.96 -8.04
C PRO A 215 7.21 -15.16 -8.60
N VAL A 216 7.49 -13.97 -9.11
CA VAL A 216 6.52 -13.18 -9.87
C VAL A 216 6.92 -13.21 -11.34
N THR A 217 5.99 -13.59 -12.20
CA THR A 217 6.23 -13.69 -13.65
C THR A 217 5.54 -12.55 -14.37
N VAL A 218 6.24 -11.92 -15.31
CA VAL A 218 5.65 -10.92 -16.22
C VAL A 218 5.21 -11.66 -17.49
N ALA A 219 3.92 -11.61 -17.79
CA ALA A 219 3.34 -12.22 -18.98
C ALA A 219 3.84 -11.52 -20.24
N ARG A 220 4.19 -12.31 -21.24
CA ARG A 220 4.49 -11.79 -22.58
C ARG A 220 3.18 -11.38 -23.25
N VAL A 221 3.22 -10.26 -23.96
CA VAL A 221 2.12 -9.84 -24.83
C VAL A 221 2.30 -10.40 -26.24
N PHE A 222 3.54 -10.40 -26.72
CA PHE A 222 3.90 -10.71 -28.10
C PHE A 222 4.74 -11.99 -28.18
N ASP A 223 4.67 -12.68 -29.32
CA ASP A 223 5.49 -13.87 -29.57
C ASP A 223 6.97 -13.52 -29.75
N SER A 224 7.23 -12.33 -30.30
CA SER A 224 8.56 -11.77 -30.50
C SER A 224 8.58 -10.26 -30.34
N TRP A 225 9.76 -9.71 -30.03
CA TRP A 225 9.98 -8.27 -29.85
C TRP A 225 11.23 -7.83 -30.62
N ASP A 226 11.09 -6.77 -31.42
CA ASP A 226 12.20 -6.08 -32.07
C ASP A 226 12.34 -4.64 -31.56
N PRO A 227 13.55 -4.13 -31.26
CA PRO A 227 13.73 -2.76 -30.74
C PRO A 227 13.26 -1.63 -31.66
N VAL A 228 13.11 -1.88 -32.96
CA VAL A 228 12.72 -0.86 -33.96
C VAL A 228 11.29 -1.09 -34.46
N ALA A 229 10.93 -2.33 -34.77
CA ALA A 229 9.62 -2.72 -35.29
C ALA A 229 8.58 -2.98 -34.19
N GLY A 230 8.99 -3.14 -32.94
CA GLY A 230 8.13 -3.40 -31.80
C GLY A 230 7.71 -4.87 -31.66
N GLY A 231 6.59 -5.08 -30.96
CA GLY A 231 6.02 -6.40 -30.72
C GLY A 231 5.35 -7.00 -31.95
N ARG A 232 5.41 -8.33 -32.08
CA ARG A 232 4.79 -9.06 -33.20
C ARG A 232 4.14 -10.37 -32.75
N PHE A 233 2.96 -10.63 -33.32
CA PHE A 233 2.30 -11.93 -33.28
C PHE A 233 2.68 -12.77 -34.51
N ASP A 234 2.92 -14.06 -34.30
CA ASP A 234 3.15 -15.01 -35.38
C ASP A 234 1.82 -15.44 -36.03
N ALA A 235 1.88 -15.82 -37.31
CA ALA A 235 0.67 -16.21 -38.06
C ALA A 235 -0.06 -17.43 -37.48
N GLY A 236 0.65 -18.24 -36.69
CA GLY A 236 0.11 -19.40 -35.97
C GLY A 236 -0.25 -19.13 -34.51
N HIS A 237 -0.30 -17.86 -34.08
CA HIS A 237 -0.61 -17.53 -32.70
C HIS A 237 -1.99 -18.12 -32.31
N PRO A 238 -2.08 -18.86 -31.18
CA PRO A 238 -3.31 -19.54 -30.80
C PRO A 238 -4.49 -18.58 -30.58
N LEU A 239 -5.69 -19.02 -30.95
CA LEU A 239 -6.92 -18.29 -30.67
C LEU A 239 -7.69 -18.95 -29.52
N LEU A 240 -8.18 -18.15 -28.59
CA LEU A 240 -9.03 -18.58 -27.49
C LEU A 240 -10.49 -18.28 -27.82
N GLY A 241 -11.11 -19.12 -28.67
CA GLY A 241 -12.47 -18.88 -29.18
C GLY A 241 -13.52 -19.92 -28.80
N ALA A 242 -13.16 -20.99 -28.09
CA ALA A 242 -14.08 -22.08 -27.80
C ALA A 242 -14.87 -21.85 -26.50
N GLY A 243 -16.20 -21.92 -26.58
CA GLY A 243 -17.09 -21.88 -25.41
C GLY A 243 -17.05 -20.55 -24.64
N ASP A 244 -17.26 -20.63 -23.32
CA ASP A 244 -17.28 -19.49 -22.41
C ASP A 244 -15.90 -19.17 -21.80
N GLU A 245 -14.85 -19.91 -22.17
CA GLU A 245 -13.50 -19.76 -21.62
C GLU A 245 -12.92 -18.37 -21.87
N MET A 246 -13.03 -17.85 -23.09
CA MET A 246 -12.57 -16.50 -23.43
C MET A 246 -13.17 -15.43 -22.51
N ALA A 247 -14.47 -15.53 -22.23
CA ALA A 247 -15.16 -14.60 -21.36
C ALA A 247 -14.68 -14.70 -19.90
N ARG A 248 -14.46 -15.93 -19.40
CA ARG A 248 -13.91 -16.16 -18.05
C ARG A 248 -12.49 -15.64 -17.90
N VAL A 249 -11.63 -15.87 -18.89
CA VAL A 249 -10.25 -15.36 -18.91
C VAL A 249 -10.24 -13.83 -18.95
N LEU A 250 -11.07 -13.21 -19.80
CA LEU A 250 -11.21 -11.75 -19.84
C LEU A 250 -11.66 -11.17 -18.51
N ASP A 251 -12.62 -11.81 -17.84
CA ASP A 251 -13.09 -11.37 -16.53
C ASP A 251 -11.97 -11.45 -15.48
N TYR A 252 -11.23 -12.57 -15.42
CA TYR A 252 -10.07 -12.72 -14.55
C TYR A 252 -9.03 -11.62 -14.78
N LEU A 253 -8.64 -11.38 -16.03
CA LEU A 253 -7.61 -10.39 -16.37
C LEU A 253 -8.05 -8.96 -16.01
N ARG A 254 -9.33 -8.64 -16.18
CA ARG A 254 -9.92 -7.32 -15.84
C ARG A 254 -10.02 -7.08 -14.34
N GLN A 255 -10.25 -8.13 -13.55
CA GLN A 255 -10.24 -8.06 -12.10
C GLN A 255 -8.83 -7.84 -11.51
N GLY A 256 -7.78 -8.09 -12.30
CA GLY A 256 -6.39 -7.86 -11.91
C GLY A 256 -6.14 -6.52 -11.22
N ARG A 257 -5.45 -6.58 -10.09
CA ARG A 257 -5.09 -5.41 -9.28
C ARG A 257 -4.15 -4.50 -10.05
N VAL A 258 -4.52 -3.24 -10.26
CA VAL A 258 -3.68 -2.25 -10.93
C VAL A 258 -2.45 -1.93 -10.06
N LEU A 259 -1.26 -2.27 -10.57
CA LEU A 259 0.02 -1.95 -9.93
C LEU A 259 0.47 -0.53 -10.29
N THR A 260 0.46 -0.21 -11.58
CA THR A 260 0.86 1.11 -12.06
C THR A 260 0.13 1.44 -13.36
N THR A 261 -0.24 2.71 -13.50
CA THR A 261 -0.80 3.27 -14.72
C THR A 261 0.29 4.08 -15.41
N THR A 262 0.56 3.82 -16.68
CA THR A 262 1.49 4.62 -17.47
C THR A 262 0.74 5.53 -18.43
N ALA A 263 1.27 6.72 -18.71
CA ALA A 263 0.80 7.55 -19.82
C ALA A 263 1.25 7.00 -21.20
N VAL A 264 2.11 5.97 -21.20
CA VAL A 264 2.55 5.29 -22.41
C VAL A 264 1.37 4.55 -23.02
N THR A 265 1.22 4.72 -24.33
CA THR A 265 0.30 3.96 -25.15
C THR A 265 1.07 3.39 -26.32
N GLU A 266 0.71 2.19 -26.74
CA GLU A 266 1.32 1.53 -27.91
C GLU A 266 0.30 1.46 -29.05
N PRO A 267 0.73 1.66 -30.32
CA PRO A 267 -0.14 1.42 -31.46
C PRO A 267 -0.58 -0.03 -31.51
N ASP A 268 -1.79 -0.28 -31.99
CA ASP A 268 -2.22 -1.64 -32.26
C ASP A 268 -1.38 -2.28 -33.38
N VAL A 269 -0.50 -3.22 -33.01
CA VAL A 269 0.36 -3.91 -33.98
C VAL A 269 -0.38 -4.93 -34.83
N PHE A 270 -1.58 -5.37 -34.42
CA PHE A 270 -2.38 -6.35 -35.14
C PHE A 270 -3.25 -5.68 -36.21
N ASP A 271 -3.80 -4.50 -35.91
CA ASP A 271 -4.48 -3.63 -36.89
C ASP A 271 -3.94 -2.19 -36.87
N PRO A 272 -2.75 -1.94 -37.44
CA PRO A 272 -2.15 -0.60 -37.46
C PRO A 272 -3.00 0.43 -38.21
N GLY A 273 -3.86 -0.02 -39.14
CA GLY A 273 -4.71 0.85 -39.97
C GLY A 273 -5.89 1.46 -39.22
N ALA A 274 -6.32 0.84 -38.11
CA ALA A 274 -7.41 1.33 -37.28
C ALA A 274 -7.02 2.53 -36.40
N GLY A 275 -5.72 2.81 -36.24
CA GLY A 275 -5.22 3.94 -35.43
C GLY A 275 -5.47 3.80 -33.93
N GLY A 276 -5.71 2.58 -33.44
CA GLY A 276 -5.93 2.29 -32.03
C GLY A 276 -4.65 2.47 -31.20
N MET A 277 -4.80 3.07 -30.01
CA MET A 277 -3.73 3.22 -29.02
C MET A 277 -4.11 2.45 -27.75
N ILE A 278 -3.23 1.56 -27.32
CA ILE A 278 -3.46 0.62 -26.22
C ILE A 278 -2.80 1.16 -24.94
N PRO A 279 -3.54 1.40 -23.85
CA PRO A 279 -2.96 1.77 -22.56
C PRO A 279 -2.06 0.67 -21.99
N MET A 280 -0.92 1.05 -21.43
CA MET A 280 0.04 0.12 -20.80
C MET A 280 -0.11 0.10 -19.27
N THR A 281 -1.34 -0.05 -18.78
CA THR A 281 -1.58 -0.30 -17.34
C THR A 281 -1.07 -1.69 -16.99
N PHE A 282 -0.27 -1.80 -15.93
CA PHE A 282 0.15 -3.10 -15.40
C PHE A 282 -0.79 -3.55 -14.30
N ARG A 283 -1.21 -4.82 -14.37
CA ARG A 283 -2.10 -5.49 -13.44
C ARG A 283 -1.45 -6.73 -12.86
N THR A 284 -1.94 -7.19 -11.72
CA THR A 284 -1.44 -8.41 -11.07
C THR A 284 -2.50 -9.16 -10.28
N ASP A 285 -2.27 -10.47 -10.09
CA ASP A 285 -2.92 -11.29 -9.06
C ASP A 285 -1.98 -11.62 -7.89
N GLY A 286 -0.82 -10.96 -7.84
CA GLY A 286 0.23 -11.18 -6.84
C GLY A 286 1.31 -12.18 -7.25
N THR A 287 1.10 -12.94 -8.32
CA THR A 287 2.06 -13.92 -8.86
C THR A 287 2.36 -13.72 -10.33
N TRP A 288 1.39 -13.19 -11.09
CA TRP A 288 1.57 -12.78 -12.47
C TRP A 288 1.36 -11.29 -12.62
N ILE A 289 2.07 -10.70 -13.57
CA ILE A 289 1.88 -9.33 -14.02
C ILE A 289 1.53 -9.37 -15.50
N TRP A 290 0.48 -8.66 -15.90
CA TRP A 290 0.11 -8.49 -17.31
C TRP A 290 -0.27 -7.04 -17.60
N THR A 291 -0.21 -6.65 -18.86
CA THR A 291 -0.66 -5.33 -19.31
C THR A 291 -2.10 -5.38 -19.82
N ASP A 292 -2.77 -4.22 -19.86
CA ASP A 292 -4.07 -4.07 -20.52
C ASP A 292 -4.02 -4.46 -22.02
N ALA A 293 -2.84 -4.51 -22.64
CA ALA A 293 -2.66 -5.01 -24.00
C ALA A 293 -3.11 -6.48 -24.15
N VAL A 294 -2.83 -7.34 -23.16
CA VAL A 294 -3.31 -8.74 -23.17
C VAL A 294 -4.85 -8.78 -23.20
N ILE A 295 -5.49 -7.90 -22.43
CA ILE A 295 -6.96 -7.79 -22.40
C ILE A 295 -7.48 -7.28 -23.74
N HIS A 296 -6.83 -6.28 -24.34
CA HIS A 296 -7.19 -5.74 -25.64
C HIS A 296 -7.13 -6.81 -26.74
N TYR A 297 -5.99 -7.47 -26.89
CA TYR A 297 -5.78 -8.47 -27.94
C TYR A 297 -6.71 -9.67 -27.82
N LEU A 298 -6.94 -10.15 -26.59
CA LEU A 298 -7.91 -11.22 -26.35
C LEU A 298 -9.34 -10.78 -26.68
N ASN A 299 -9.74 -9.57 -26.28
CA ASN A 299 -11.10 -9.09 -26.49
C ASN A 299 -11.41 -8.73 -27.95
N ALA A 300 -10.46 -8.13 -28.66
CA ALA A 300 -10.65 -7.64 -30.02
C ALA A 300 -10.41 -8.73 -31.09
N TYR A 301 -9.45 -9.62 -30.85
CA TYR A 301 -8.96 -10.56 -31.87
C TYR A 301 -8.96 -12.02 -31.42
N ALA A 302 -9.42 -12.32 -30.21
CA ALA A 302 -9.37 -13.65 -29.60
C ALA A 302 -7.97 -14.26 -29.52
N LEU A 303 -6.90 -13.44 -29.58
CA LEU A 303 -5.53 -13.91 -29.42
C LEU A 303 -5.33 -14.41 -27.99
N SER A 304 -4.86 -15.66 -27.86
CA SER A 304 -4.63 -16.29 -26.56
C SER A 304 -3.58 -15.50 -25.76
N PRO A 305 -3.75 -15.32 -24.45
CA PRO A 305 -2.66 -14.87 -23.60
C PRO A 305 -1.46 -15.84 -23.65
N ASP A 306 -0.33 -15.41 -23.08
CA ASP A 306 0.81 -16.27 -22.79
C ASP A 306 0.35 -17.62 -22.19
N GLU A 307 0.89 -18.73 -22.71
CA GLU A 307 0.43 -20.08 -22.40
C GLU A 307 0.56 -20.42 -20.91
N ASP A 308 1.62 -19.97 -20.26
CA ASP A 308 1.85 -20.21 -18.84
C ASP A 308 0.89 -19.37 -17.99
N LEU A 309 0.60 -18.13 -18.41
CA LEU A 309 -0.43 -17.31 -17.78
C LEU A 309 -1.83 -17.95 -17.92
N LEU A 310 -2.16 -18.43 -19.11
CA LEU A 310 -3.46 -19.08 -19.37
C LEU A 310 -3.60 -20.37 -18.53
N THR A 311 -2.54 -21.17 -18.44
CA THR A 311 -2.49 -22.37 -17.59
C THR A 311 -2.73 -22.00 -16.13
N HIS A 312 -2.06 -20.96 -15.64
CA HIS A 312 -2.22 -20.45 -14.29
C HIS A 312 -3.66 -19.97 -13.98
N ILE A 313 -4.33 -19.33 -14.94
CA ILE A 313 -5.74 -18.90 -14.81
C ILE A 313 -6.67 -20.12 -14.75
N ARG A 314 -6.41 -21.14 -15.58
CA ARG A 314 -7.17 -22.41 -15.59
C ARG A 314 -7.02 -23.17 -14.28
N GLU A 315 -5.82 -23.24 -13.73
CA GLU A 315 -5.54 -23.87 -12.43
C GLU A 315 -6.27 -23.19 -11.26
N ARG A 316 -6.72 -21.94 -11.43
CA ARG A 316 -7.55 -21.20 -10.47
C ARG A 316 -9.04 -21.30 -10.74
N ASP A 317 -9.45 -22.19 -11.65
CA ASP A 317 -10.83 -22.27 -12.13
C ASP A 317 -11.37 -20.92 -12.63
N HIS A 318 -10.48 -20.04 -13.13
CA HIS A 318 -10.79 -18.67 -13.54
C HIS A 318 -11.31 -17.76 -12.41
N VAL A 319 -11.08 -18.13 -11.15
CA VAL A 319 -11.48 -17.34 -9.98
C VAL A 319 -10.36 -16.41 -9.57
N PHE A 320 -10.58 -15.11 -9.73
CA PHE A 320 -9.65 -14.10 -9.24
C PHE A 320 -9.70 -13.99 -7.71
N THR A 321 -8.53 -13.86 -7.10
CA THR A 321 -8.37 -13.55 -5.67
C THR A 321 -7.53 -12.30 -5.54
N GLU A 322 -8.03 -11.30 -4.82
CA GLU A 322 -7.29 -10.05 -4.59
C GLU A 322 -5.94 -10.36 -3.92
N PRO A 323 -4.82 -9.86 -4.47
CA PRO A 323 -3.50 -10.09 -3.88
C PRO A 323 -3.38 -9.45 -2.50
N SER A 324 -2.59 -10.08 -1.63
CA SER A 324 -2.21 -9.47 -0.36
C SER A 324 -1.33 -8.23 -0.59
N PRO A 325 -1.25 -7.28 0.36
CA PRO A 325 -0.31 -6.16 0.25
C PRO A 325 1.16 -6.59 0.09
N VAL A 326 1.53 -7.77 0.59
CA VAL A 326 2.87 -8.33 0.41
C VAL A 326 3.06 -8.79 -1.04
N ALA A 327 2.08 -9.51 -1.60
CA ALA A 327 2.13 -9.96 -2.98
C ALA A 327 2.12 -8.78 -3.96
N GLU A 328 1.30 -7.74 -3.73
CA GLU A 328 1.30 -6.49 -4.49
C GLU A 328 2.68 -5.80 -4.43
N HIS A 329 3.30 -5.74 -3.25
CA HIS A 329 4.64 -5.17 -3.06
C HIS A 329 5.71 -5.96 -3.82
N ARG A 330 5.70 -7.29 -3.74
CA ARG A 330 6.65 -8.15 -4.47
C ARG A 330 6.47 -8.06 -5.98
N ALA A 331 5.24 -7.94 -6.45
CA ALA A 331 4.96 -7.71 -7.86
C ALA A 331 5.51 -6.35 -8.34
N MET A 332 5.38 -5.29 -7.53
CA MET A 332 6.02 -4.01 -7.83
C MET A 332 7.55 -4.08 -7.82
N VAL A 333 8.15 -4.87 -6.91
CA VAL A 333 9.60 -5.12 -6.91
C VAL A 333 10.03 -5.79 -8.22
N ALA A 334 9.32 -6.83 -8.67
CA ALA A 334 9.63 -7.51 -9.93
C ALA A 334 9.47 -6.59 -11.15
N LEU A 335 8.42 -5.77 -11.17
CA LEU A 335 8.15 -4.85 -12.28
C LEU A 335 9.19 -3.72 -12.40
N THR A 336 9.74 -3.27 -11.28
CA THR A 336 10.70 -2.15 -11.24
C THR A 336 12.15 -2.60 -11.10
N ALA A 337 12.40 -3.91 -11.08
CA ALA A 337 13.74 -4.46 -11.15
C ALA A 337 14.40 -4.02 -12.48
N PRO A 338 15.70 -3.72 -12.49
CA PRO A 338 16.42 -3.48 -13.74
C PRO A 338 16.28 -4.70 -14.64
N SER A 339 16.06 -4.49 -15.94
CA SER A 339 16.17 -5.58 -16.91
C SER A 339 17.57 -6.23 -16.78
N PRO A 340 17.65 -7.56 -16.75
CA PRO A 340 18.92 -8.28 -16.57
C PRO A 340 19.94 -8.00 -17.67
#